data_AF-A0A6I2HA19-F1
#
_entry.id   AF-A0A6I2HA19-F1
#
_cell.length_a   1.000
_cell.length_b   1.000
_cell.length_c   1.000
_cell.angle_alpha   90.00
_cell.angle_beta   90.00
_cell.angle_gamma   90.00
#
_symmetry.space_group_name_H-M   'P 1'
#
loop_
_entity.id
_entity.type
_entity.pdbx_description
1 polymer ?
#
loop_
_entity_poly.entity_id
_entity_poly.type
_entity_poly.pdbx_seq_one_letter_code
_entity_poly.pdbx_strand_id
1 'polypeptide(L)'
;MPQKKPAAKAVPVKGPASYFPSIEKTYGRPIAEWKALIRKRGGGKHMELVSWLKSEHGLGHGHANALVAHTLQEDAGGAKG
;
A
#
# COMPACT_ATOMS: atom_id res chain seq x y z
N MET A 1 27.26 26.46 3.54
CA MET A 1 26.50 25.47 4.36
C MET A 1 26.00 26.19 5.60
N PRO A 2 24.87 25.85 6.26
CA PRO A 2 23.82 24.88 5.91
C PRO A 2 22.40 25.50 5.96
N GLN A 3 21.59 25.34 4.90
CA GLN A 3 20.15 25.60 5.05
C GLN A 3 19.51 24.47 5.84
N LYS A 4 18.77 24.89 6.86
CA LYS A 4 18.09 24.10 7.89
C LYS A 4 17.11 23.12 7.26
N LYS A 5 17.30 21.82 7.47
CA LYS A 5 16.19 20.85 7.43
C LYS A 5 15.54 20.88 8.82
N PRO A 6 14.32 21.40 9.00
CA PRO A 6 13.55 20.96 10.15
C PRO A 6 13.20 19.49 9.89
N ALA A 7 13.61 18.62 10.82
CA ALA A 7 13.11 17.26 10.89
C ALA A 7 11.58 17.35 10.91
N ALA A 8 10.95 16.84 9.85
CA ALA A 8 9.50 16.81 9.76
C ALA A 8 8.98 15.90 10.87
N LYS A 9 8.37 16.55 11.86
CA LYS A 9 7.66 15.96 12.97
C LYS A 9 6.72 14.87 12.43
N ALA A 10 6.78 13.70 13.05
CA ALA A 10 5.76 12.68 12.94
C ALA A 10 4.42 13.28 13.37
N VAL A 11 3.69 13.86 12.43
CA VAL A 11 2.23 13.86 12.47
C VAL A 11 1.83 12.41 12.72
N PRO A 12 0.79 12.12 13.53
CA PRO A 12 0.20 10.79 13.53
C PRO A 12 -0.36 10.60 12.13
N VAL A 13 0.49 10.12 11.22
CA VAL A 13 0.07 9.62 9.94
C VAL A 13 -0.81 8.46 10.33
N LYS A 14 -2.11 8.74 10.41
CA LYS A 14 -3.14 7.79 10.06
C LYS A 14 -2.55 6.99 8.92
N GLY A 15 -2.02 5.81 9.24
CA GLY A 15 -1.00 5.16 8.41
C GLY A 15 -1.54 4.87 7.02
N PRO A 16 -0.78 4.23 6.13
CA PRO A 16 -1.35 3.73 4.87
C PRO A 16 -2.66 2.93 5.08
N ALA A 17 -2.85 2.35 6.27
CA ALA A 17 -4.09 1.72 6.72
C ALA A 17 -5.33 2.62 6.83
N SER A 18 -5.21 3.95 6.88
CA SER A 18 -6.37 4.85 6.89
C SER A 18 -7.04 4.99 5.52
N TYR A 19 -6.40 4.55 4.44
CA TYR A 19 -7.04 4.46 3.13
C TYR A 19 -7.86 3.17 2.96
N PHE A 20 -7.66 2.18 3.83
CA PHE A 20 -8.30 0.87 3.74
C PHE A 20 -9.83 0.91 3.82
N PRO A 21 -10.45 1.60 4.79
CA PRO A 21 -11.91 1.67 4.85
C PRO A 21 -12.52 2.33 3.60
N SER A 22 -11.81 3.30 3.01
CA SER A 22 -12.26 3.96 1.78
C SER A 22 -12.12 3.06 0.56
N ILE A 23 -11.07 2.24 0.48
CA ILE A 23 -10.89 1.25 -0.59
C ILE A 23 -11.97 0.17 -0.49
N GLU A 24 -12.24 -0.34 0.70
CA GLU A 24 -13.29 -1.36 0.91
C GLU A 24 -14.67 -0.82 0.52
N LYS A 25 -14.98 0.43 0.88
CA LYS A 25 -16.21 1.10 0.46
C LYS A 25 -16.27 1.38 -1.04
N THR A 26 -15.16 1.77 -1.65
CA THR A 26 -15.10 2.13 -3.08
C THR A 26 -15.18 0.90 -3.99
N TYR A 27 -14.47 -0.17 -3.63
CA TYR A 27 -14.32 -1.37 -4.46
C TYR A 27 -15.13 -2.57 -3.97
N GLY A 28 -15.84 -2.43 -2.84
CA GLY A 28 -16.73 -3.47 -2.29
C GLY A 28 -16.03 -4.75 -1.84
N ARG A 29 -14.72 -4.72 -1.62
CA ARG A 29 -13.90 -5.89 -1.26
C ARG A 29 -13.01 -5.58 -0.07
N PRO A 30 -12.89 -6.49 0.91
CA PRO A 30 -12.10 -6.25 2.10
C PRO A 30 -10.61 -6.12 1.78
N ILE A 31 -9.85 -5.35 2.57
CA ILE A 31 -8.40 -5.19 2.33
C ILE A 31 -7.64 -6.51 2.45
N ALA A 32 -8.07 -7.41 3.34
CA ALA A 32 -7.46 -8.73 3.46
C ALA A 32 -7.46 -9.49 2.12
N GLU A 33 -8.56 -9.41 1.35
CA GLU A 33 -8.66 -10.02 0.02
C GLU A 33 -7.69 -9.36 -0.97
N TRP A 34 -7.60 -8.03 -0.96
CA TRP A 34 -6.63 -7.31 -1.80
C TRP A 34 -5.19 -7.69 -1.49
N LYS A 35 -4.82 -7.77 -0.21
CA LYS A 35 -3.50 -8.23 0.24
C LYS A 35 -3.24 -9.67 -0.18
N ALA A 36 -4.23 -10.56 -0.04
CA ALA A 36 -4.13 -11.95 -0.46
C ALA A 36 -3.92 -12.07 -1.97
N LEU A 37 -4.62 -11.28 -2.78
CA LEU A 37 -4.42 -11.23 -4.23
C LEU A 37 -3.00 -10.79 -4.61
N ILE A 38 -2.50 -9.73 -3.96
CA ILE A 38 -1.14 -9.22 -4.17
C ILE A 38 -0.09 -10.30 -3.81
N ARG A 39 -0.27 -10.98 -2.68
CA ARG A 39 0.59 -12.09 -2.25
C ARG A 39 0.49 -13.29 -3.19
N LYS A 40 -0.71 -13.65 -3.65
CA LYS A 40 -0.96 -14.74 -4.59
C LYS A 40 -0.31 -14.50 -5.95
N ARG A 41 -0.17 -13.22 -6.35
CA ARG A 41 0.57 -12.83 -7.55
C ARG A 41 2.10 -12.94 -7.38
N GLY A 42 2.57 -13.23 -6.17
CA GLY A 42 3.97 -13.57 -5.89
C GLY A 42 4.84 -12.40 -5.43
N GLY A 43 4.27 -11.37 -4.81
CA GLY A 43 5.08 -10.30 -4.21
C GLY A 43 6.04 -9.62 -5.21
N GLY A 44 5.51 -9.25 -6.38
CA GLY A 44 6.30 -8.63 -7.44
C GLY A 44 6.79 -7.22 -7.09
N LYS A 45 7.57 -6.63 -8.01
CA LYS A 45 8.00 -5.22 -7.91
C LYS A 45 6.78 -4.34 -7.65
N HIS A 46 6.90 -3.44 -6.67
CA HIS A 46 5.83 -2.52 -6.26
C HIS A 46 5.09 -1.88 -7.44
N MET A 47 5.84 -1.35 -8.42
CA MET A 47 5.28 -0.73 -9.64
C MET A 47 4.40 -1.67 -10.47
N GLU A 48 4.75 -2.95 -10.56
CA GLU A 48 4.04 -3.93 -11.37
C GLU A 48 2.70 -4.30 -10.73
N LEU A 49 2.68 -4.46 -9.40
CA LEU A 49 1.46 -4.68 -8.63
C LEU A 49 0.54 -3.45 -8.67
N VAL A 50 1.10 -2.24 -8.60
CA VAL A 50 0.33 -0.99 -8.75
C VAL A 50 -0.30 -0.91 -10.14
N SER A 51 0.46 -1.21 -11.19
CA SER A 51 -0.05 -1.22 -12.57
C SER A 51 -1.16 -2.26 -12.75
N TRP A 52 -0.98 -3.46 -12.20
CA TRP A 52 -1.96 -4.53 -12.24
C TRP A 52 -3.26 -4.16 -11.53
N LEU A 53 -3.20 -3.61 -10.32
CA LEU A 53 -4.40 -3.13 -9.59
C LEU A 53 -5.13 -2.02 -10.36
N LYS A 54 -4.39 -1.15 -11.04
CA LYS A 54 -4.99 -0.12 -11.90
C LYS A 54 -5.66 -0.73 -13.13
N SER A 55 -5.02 -1.72 -13.77
CA SER A 55 -5.50 -2.31 -15.03
C SER A 55 -6.64 -3.29 -14.83
N GLU A 56 -6.52 -4.22 -13.89
CA GLU A 56 -7.52 -5.28 -13.67
C GLU A 56 -8.70 -4.80 -12.83
N HIS A 57 -8.45 -3.93 -11.86
CA HIS A 57 -9.42 -3.57 -10.84
C HIS A 57 -9.79 -2.09 -10.85
N GLY A 58 -9.20 -1.29 -11.75
CA GLY A 58 -9.48 0.15 -11.84
C GLY A 58 -9.08 0.92 -10.58
N LEU A 59 -8.12 0.43 -9.78
CA LEU A 59 -7.71 1.15 -8.58
C LEU A 59 -7.07 2.50 -8.93
N GLY A 60 -7.37 3.53 -8.14
CA GLY A 60 -6.69 4.81 -8.24
C GLY A 60 -5.21 4.69 -7.84
N HIS A 61 -4.35 5.57 -8.36
CA HIS A 61 -2.89 5.51 -8.10
C HIS A 61 -2.56 5.53 -6.59
N GLY A 62 -3.22 6.38 -5.81
CA GLY A 62 -3.03 6.43 -4.34
C GLY A 62 -3.51 5.16 -3.62
N HIS A 63 -4.65 4.60 -4.03
CA HIS A 63 -5.20 3.38 -3.44
C HIS A 63 -4.34 2.15 -3.73
N ALA A 64 -3.93 1.98 -5.00
CA ALA A 64 -3.05 0.90 -5.41
C ALA A 64 -1.68 1.00 -4.72
N ASN A 65 -1.09 2.20 -4.67
CA ASN A 65 0.18 2.43 -4.00
C ASN A 65 0.13 2.07 -2.51
N ALA A 66 -0.92 2.50 -1.80
CA ALA A 66 -1.08 2.21 -0.36
C ALA A 66 -1.23 0.70 -0.10
N LEU A 67 -2.03 0.00 -0.92
CA LEU A 67 -2.25 -1.44 -0.80
C LEU A 67 -0.95 -2.24 -1.00
N VAL A 68 -0.23 -1.93 -2.07
CA VAL A 68 1.00 -2.63 -2.42
C VAL A 68 2.11 -2.32 -1.42
N ALA A 69 2.31 -1.04 -1.07
CA ALA A 69 3.33 -0.64 -0.10
C ALA A 69 3.10 -1.34 1.24
N HIS A 70 1.87 -1.37 1.74
CA HIS A 70 1.56 -2.01 3.01
C HIS A 70 1.74 -3.53 2.93
N THR A 71 1.26 -4.18 1.85
CA THR A 71 1.40 -5.64 1.70
C THR A 71 2.86 -6.06 1.61
N LEU A 72 3.67 -5.34 0.82
CA LEU A 72 5.10 -5.61 0.68
C LEU A 72 5.87 -5.30 1.97
N GLN A 73 5.48 -4.25 2.70
CA GLN A 73 6.12 -3.92 3.98
C GLN A 73 5.78 -4.96 5.06
N GLU A 74 4.54 -5.48 5.08
CA GLU A 74 4.16 -6.60 5.94
C GLU A 74 4.92 -7.89 5.58
N ASP A 75 5.11 -8.17 4.28
CA ASP A 75 5.84 -9.35 3.80
C ASP A 75 7.36 -9.25 4.08
N ALA A 76 7.96 -8.10 3.79
CA ALA A 76 9.36 -7.81 4.07
C ALA A 76 9.68 -7.77 5.58
N GLY A 77 8.70 -7.36 6.41
CA GLY A 77 8.81 -7.39 7.87
C GLY A 77 8.57 -8.79 8.48
N GLY A 78 7.92 -9.70 7.74
CA GLY A 78 7.67 -11.08 8.14
C GLY A 78 8.77 -12.07 7.76
N ALA A 79 9.64 -11.72 6.80
CA ALA A 79 10.74 -12.58 6.33
C ALA A 79 12.02 -12.56 7.20
N LYS A 80 11.93 -12.09 8.46
CA LYS A 80 12.97 -12.29 9.48
C LYS A 80 12.35 -12.80 10.78
N GLY A 81 12.24 -14.12 10.86
CA GLY A 81 12.00 -14.90 12.07
C GLY A 81 12.56 -16.29 11.84
#